data_AF-A0A538HE19-F1
#
_entry.id   AF-A0A538HE19-F1
#
_cell.length_a   1.000
_cell.length_b   1.000
_cell.length_c   1.000
_cell.angle_alpha   90.00
_cell.angle_beta   90.00
_cell.angle_gamma   90.00
#
_symmetry.space_group_name_H-M   'P 1'
#
loop_
_entity.id
_entity.type
_entity.pdbx_description
1 polymer ?
#
loop_
_entity_poly.entity_id
_entity_poly.type
_entity_poly.pdbx_seq_one_letter_code
_entity_poly.pdbx_strand_id
1 'polypeptide(L)'
;VAAIALAPWLLRESRADLAHRHFDLAGAASITSGLMLLVYALTRATSDGWGSGRTLALLAGSAALVLGFVVIELRSRSPLLPLRIFRSRTLSAANATMAIVGSVAFSEFFLLTLYLQDVLHYSAVQTGVAFTGFALTVVVVSNVAQAVVGRVGIRATLAAGLFASAASVALLTRLPVDGHYFWDLFPAFVLGGAGMGFSFVPVTIASLTGVERADAGVASGLVNTSRQIGGAIGIAATSAIAAGSTGNYLHSHTALAASSGVALDHGFQTGLYVLTGLLVAGALIAATLVRSAPAPAKTERVDAVPLEEAA
;
A
#
# COMPACT_ATOMS: atom_id res chain seq x y z
N VAL A 1 4.75 -25.17 1.03
CA VAL A 1 5.45 -26.35 1.61
C VAL A 1 6.80 -26.58 0.95
N ALA A 2 6.88 -26.82 -0.37
CA ALA A 2 8.17 -27.02 -1.07
C ALA A 2 9.17 -25.86 -0.90
N ALA A 3 8.72 -24.60 -1.00
CA ALA A 3 9.59 -23.44 -0.78
C ALA A 3 10.16 -23.36 0.66
N ILE A 4 9.38 -23.78 1.67
CA ILE A 4 9.82 -23.82 3.08
C ILE A 4 10.80 -24.97 3.30
N ALA A 5 10.54 -26.13 2.70
CA ALA A 5 11.40 -27.31 2.81
C ALA A 5 12.77 -27.09 2.15
N LEU A 6 12.82 -26.33 1.05
CA LEU A 6 14.05 -26.03 0.31
C LEU A 6 14.81 -24.80 0.84
N ALA A 7 14.16 -23.96 1.65
CA ALA A 7 14.76 -22.74 2.21
C ALA A 7 16.11 -22.96 2.93
N PRO A 8 16.30 -23.94 3.84
CA PRO A 8 17.59 -24.14 4.52
C PRO A 8 18.70 -24.62 3.58
N TRP A 9 18.37 -25.13 2.40
CA TRP A 9 19.34 -25.64 1.42
C TRP A 9 19.69 -24.59 0.37
N LEU A 10 18.73 -23.75 -0.03
CA LEU A 10 18.89 -22.73 -1.06
C LEU A 10 19.28 -21.36 -0.51
N LEU A 11 18.94 -21.05 0.74
CA LEU A 11 19.20 -19.74 1.33
C LEU A 11 20.41 -19.84 2.28
N ARG A 12 21.53 -19.23 1.86
CA ARG A 12 22.63 -18.93 2.78
C ARG A 12 22.12 -17.97 3.85
N GLU A 13 22.30 -18.35 5.11
CA GLU A 13 21.98 -17.53 6.27
C GLU A 13 22.72 -16.19 6.15
N SER A 14 21.98 -15.09 5.97
CA SER A 14 22.56 -13.75 5.94
C SER A 14 22.91 -13.33 7.37
N ARG A 15 24.05 -13.80 7.87
CA ARG A 15 24.62 -13.32 9.14
C ARG A 15 25.15 -11.91 8.92
N ALA A 16 24.35 -10.92 9.33
CA ALA A 16 24.89 -9.58 9.52
C ALA A 16 25.80 -9.62 10.76
N ASP A 17 27.11 -9.48 10.55
CA ASP A 17 28.08 -9.24 11.63
C ASP A 17 27.77 -7.89 12.28
N LEU A 18 26.86 -7.89 13.25
CA LEU A 18 26.51 -6.70 14.03
C LEU A 18 27.19 -6.81 15.40
N ALA A 19 28.33 -6.13 15.52
CA ALA A 19 29.18 -6.12 16.72
C ALA A 19 28.49 -5.54 17.98
N HIS A 20 27.33 -4.88 17.85
CA HIS A 20 26.61 -4.26 18.98
C HIS A 20 25.09 -4.45 18.84
N ARG A 21 24.52 -5.34 19.67
CA ARG A 21 23.07 -5.56 19.79
C ARG A 21 22.46 -4.58 20.79
N HIS A 22 22.05 -3.41 20.34
CA HIS A 22 21.11 -2.58 21.09
C HIS A 22 19.78 -2.54 20.34
N PHE A 23 18.74 -3.09 20.96
CA PHE A 23 17.37 -3.08 20.45
C PHE A 23 16.60 -1.98 21.17
N ASP A 24 16.13 -0.98 20.43
CA ASP A 24 15.38 0.15 20.98
C ASP A 24 13.93 -0.26 21.28
N LEU A 25 13.76 -0.89 22.44
CA LEU A 25 12.45 -1.34 22.95
C LEU A 25 11.46 -0.19 23.11
N ALA A 26 11.94 0.98 23.55
CA ALA A 26 11.10 2.14 23.79
C ALA A 26 10.55 2.69 22.48
N GLY A 27 11.41 2.85 21.47
CA GLY A 27 11.02 3.24 20.13
C GLY A 27 10.03 2.24 19.52
N ALA A 28 10.34 0.94 19.58
CA ALA A 28 9.51 -0.13 19.03
C ALA A 28 8.11 -0.15 19.67
N ALA A 29 8.03 -0.10 21.00
CA ALA A 29 6.76 -0.08 21.72
C ALA A 29 5.96 1.19 21.38
N SER A 30 6.63 2.35 21.39
CA SER A 30 6.00 3.64 21.14
C SER A 30 5.38 3.72 19.74
N ILE A 31 6.12 3.37 18.68
CA ILE A 31 5.57 3.41 17.31
C ILE A 31 4.51 2.35 17.08
N THR A 32 4.70 1.14 17.61
CA THR A 32 3.74 0.04 17.44
C THR A 32 2.42 0.37 18.11
N SER A 33 2.45 0.80 19.38
CA SER A 33 1.26 1.23 20.09
C SER A 33 0.62 2.46 19.46
N GLY A 34 1.42 3.44 19.01
CA GLY A 34 0.91 4.64 18.35
C GLY A 34 0.15 4.34 17.07
N LEU A 35 0.69 3.47 16.21
CA LEU A 35 0.05 3.03 14.97
C LEU A 35 -1.17 2.15 15.21
N MET A 36 -1.12 1.22 16.17
CA MET A 36 -2.27 0.41 16.56
C MET A 36 -3.41 1.27 17.09
N LEU A 37 -3.08 2.25 17.95
CA LEU A 37 -4.04 3.20 18.50
C LEU A 37 -4.64 4.09 17.40
N LEU A 38 -3.84 4.49 16.41
CA LEU A 38 -4.32 5.25 15.25
C LEU A 38 -5.42 4.48 14.51
N VAL A 39 -5.10 3.25 14.10
CA VAL A 39 -6.04 2.39 13.36
C VAL A 39 -7.28 2.11 14.20
N TYR A 40 -7.12 1.83 15.50
CA TYR A 40 -8.24 1.65 16.41
C TYR A 40 -9.14 2.89 16.51
N ALA A 41 -8.54 4.08 16.65
CA ALA A 41 -9.27 5.34 16.72
C ALA A 41 -10.07 5.59 15.46
N LEU A 42 -9.48 5.37 14.28
CA LEU A 42 -10.16 5.57 12.99
C LEU A 42 -11.33 4.59 12.79
N THR A 43 -11.18 3.33 13.19
CA THR A 43 -12.26 2.33 13.14
C THR A 43 -13.37 2.65 14.15
N ARG A 44 -13.04 3.16 15.34
CA ARG A 44 -14.03 3.57 16.35
C ARG A 44 -14.73 4.87 15.97
N ALA A 45 -14.09 5.77 15.24
CA ALA A 45 -14.66 7.04 14.83
C ALA A 45 -15.97 6.89 14.03
N THR A 46 -16.12 5.79 13.28
CA THR A 46 -17.35 5.51 12.50
C THR A 46 -18.53 5.11 13.38
N SER A 47 -18.30 4.50 14.55
CA SER A 47 -19.37 4.13 15.51
C SER A 47 -19.59 5.20 16.58
N ASP A 48 -18.51 5.70 17.16
CA ASP A 48 -18.53 6.61 18.31
C ASP A 48 -18.64 8.09 17.86
N GLY A 49 -18.46 8.36 16.56
CA GLY A 49 -18.51 9.68 15.96
C GLY A 49 -17.18 10.41 16.00
N TRP A 50 -16.81 11.06 14.89
CA TRP A 50 -15.53 11.77 14.72
C TRP A 50 -15.28 12.89 15.73
N GLY A 51 -16.34 13.61 16.13
CA GLY A 51 -16.27 14.70 17.11
C GLY A 51 -16.37 14.26 18.57
N SER A 52 -16.51 12.96 18.85
CA SER A 52 -16.63 12.48 20.23
C SER A 52 -15.32 12.69 21.00
N GLY A 53 -15.43 13.09 22.26
CA GLY A 53 -14.25 13.28 23.14
C GLY A 53 -13.38 12.02 23.24
N ARG A 54 -13.99 10.83 23.16
CA ARG A 54 -13.26 9.56 23.13
C ARG A 54 -12.41 9.40 21.86
N THR A 55 -12.97 9.66 20.69
CA THR A 55 -12.24 9.56 19.41
C THR A 55 -11.09 10.57 19.37
N LEU A 56 -11.35 11.82 19.77
CA LEU A 56 -10.33 12.85 19.85
C LEU A 56 -9.21 12.49 20.83
N ALA A 57 -9.54 11.91 21.98
CA ALA A 57 -8.55 11.45 22.96
C ALA A 57 -7.68 10.30 22.41
N LEU A 58 -8.27 9.34 21.69
CA LEU A 58 -7.52 8.24 21.07
C LEU A 58 -6.59 8.75 19.96
N LEU A 59 -7.07 9.67 19.11
CA LEU A 59 -6.25 10.31 18.07
C LEU A 59 -5.10 11.13 18.67
N ALA A 60 -5.37 11.91 19.72
CA ALA A 60 -4.34 12.67 20.43
C ALA A 60 -3.31 11.75 21.10
N GLY A 61 -3.75 10.65 21.72
CA GLY A 61 -2.86 9.64 22.30
C GLY A 61 -1.98 8.96 21.26
N SER A 62 -2.55 8.62 20.10
CA SER A 62 -1.79 8.08 18.97
C SER A 62 -0.74 9.07 18.47
N ALA A 63 -1.12 10.34 18.27
CA ALA A 63 -0.19 11.39 17.86
C ALA A 63 0.93 11.58 18.89
N ALA A 64 0.61 11.58 20.18
CA ALA A 64 1.59 11.68 21.26
C ALA A 64 2.58 10.51 21.25
N LEU A 65 2.11 9.27 21.02
CA LEU A 65 2.98 8.09 20.90
C LEU A 65 3.87 8.17 19.66
N VAL A 66 3.35 8.55 18.50
CA VAL A 66 4.15 8.67 17.27
C VAL A 66 5.18 9.80 17.40
N LEU A 67 4.81 10.94 17.98
CA LEU A 67 5.77 12.02 18.26
C LEU A 67 6.81 11.61 19.32
N GLY A 68 6.39 10.85 20.33
CA GLY A 68 7.27 10.24 21.32
C GLY A 68 8.33 9.35 20.67
N PHE A 69 7.94 8.50 19.73
CA PHE A 69 8.86 7.69 18.92
C PHE A 69 9.91 8.56 18.21
N VAL A 70 9.49 9.64 17.54
CA VAL A 70 10.44 10.56 16.86
C VAL A 70 11.43 11.17 17.86
N VAL A 71 10.97 11.58 19.04
CA VAL A 71 11.86 12.12 20.09
C VAL A 71 12.81 11.06 20.63
N ILE A 72 12.36 9.81 20.80
CA ILE A 72 13.19 8.68 21.23
C ILE A 72 14.28 8.41 20.19
N GLU A 73 13.91 8.28 18.92
CA GLU A 73 14.83 7.99 17.82
C GLU A 73 15.89 9.09 17.63
N LEU A 74 15.52 10.36 17.83
CA LEU A 74 16.47 11.48 17.78
C LEU A 74 17.50 11.45 18.91
N ARG A 75 17.20 10.79 20.03
CA ARG A 75 18.08 10.68 21.21
C ARG A 75 18.78 9.32 21.31
N SER A 76 18.32 8.32 20.56
CA SER A 76 18.82 6.95 20.60
C SER A 76 20.22 6.84 19.97
N ARG A 77 21.11 6.07 20.60
CA ARG A 77 22.45 5.75 20.06
C ARG A 77 22.39 4.69 18.96
N SER A 78 21.34 3.89 18.95
CA SER A 78 21.07 2.82 17.98
C SER A 78 19.60 2.90 17.55
N PRO A 79 19.22 3.93 16.78
CA PRO A 79 17.84 4.16 16.34
C PRO A 79 17.31 2.98 15.51
N LEU A 80 16.03 2.62 15.68
CA LEU A 80 15.38 1.64 14.80
C LEU A 80 15.21 2.16 13.39
N LEU A 81 14.95 3.46 13.27
CA LEU A 81 14.67 4.13 12.01
C LEU A 81 15.59 5.34 11.89
N PRO A 82 16.81 5.16 11.34
CA PRO A 82 17.75 6.26 11.19
C PRO A 82 17.14 7.38 10.34
N LEU A 83 16.71 8.48 10.96
CA LEU A 83 15.93 9.54 10.28
C LEU A 83 16.65 10.17 9.08
N ARG A 84 17.98 9.99 8.99
CA ARG A 84 18.81 10.33 7.83
C ARG A 84 18.30 9.72 6.52
N ILE A 85 17.65 8.55 6.54
CA ILE A 85 17.13 7.88 5.34
C ILE A 85 16.07 8.73 4.63
N PHE A 86 15.31 9.55 5.37
CA PHE A 86 14.30 10.45 4.81
C PHE A 86 14.88 11.65 4.07
N ARG A 87 16.20 11.91 4.18
CA ARG A 87 16.90 12.90 3.35
C ARG A 87 16.94 12.50 1.88
N SER A 88 16.80 11.20 1.58
CA SER A 88 16.60 10.72 0.21
C SER A 88 15.18 11.04 -0.23
N ARG A 89 15.05 12.02 -1.13
CA ARG A 89 13.76 12.39 -1.73
C ARG A 89 13.08 11.20 -2.40
N THR A 90 13.85 10.33 -3.05
CA THR A 90 13.34 9.11 -3.71
C THR A 90 12.77 8.12 -2.68
N LEU A 91 13.47 7.86 -1.58
CA LEU A 91 13.01 6.94 -0.54
C LEU A 91 11.74 7.48 0.14
N SER A 92 11.72 8.76 0.50
CA SER A 92 10.55 9.40 1.11
C SER A 92 9.34 9.39 0.16
N ALA A 93 9.55 9.69 -1.12
CA ALA A 93 8.51 9.61 -2.14
C ALA A 93 8.00 8.18 -2.35
N ALA A 94 8.90 7.18 -2.35
CA ALA A 94 8.53 5.78 -2.48
C ALA A 94 7.67 5.30 -1.29
N ASN A 95 8.02 5.69 -0.06
CA ASN A 95 7.23 5.35 1.12
C ASN A 95 5.86 6.05 1.13
N ALA A 96 5.80 7.33 0.77
CA ALA A 96 4.53 8.04 0.62
C ALA A 96 3.64 7.42 -0.46
N THR A 97 4.23 7.08 -1.61
CA THR A 97 3.55 6.39 -2.72
C THR A 97 3.07 5.01 -2.28
N MET A 98 3.89 4.24 -1.56
CA MET A 98 3.50 2.93 -1.06
C MET A 98 2.39 3.00 -0.02
N ALA A 99 2.37 4.05 0.82
CA ALA A 99 1.25 4.28 1.73
C ALA A 99 -0.06 4.50 0.94
N ILE A 100 -0.02 5.31 -0.12
CA ILE A 100 -1.15 5.52 -1.03
C ILE A 100 -1.58 4.21 -1.72
N VAL A 101 -0.63 3.46 -2.26
CA VAL A 101 -0.89 2.15 -2.89
C VAL A 101 -1.55 1.20 -1.90
N GLY A 102 -1.05 1.14 -0.66
CA GLY A 102 -1.65 0.37 0.42
C GLY A 102 -3.08 0.82 0.72
N SER A 103 -3.28 2.13 0.92
CA SER A 103 -4.59 2.74 1.18
C SER A 103 -5.60 2.34 0.13
N VAL A 104 -5.23 2.48 -1.14
CA VAL A 104 -6.16 2.24 -2.24
C VAL A 104 -6.41 0.76 -2.44
N ALA A 105 -5.37 -0.08 -2.45
CA ALA A 105 -5.53 -1.51 -2.67
C ALA A 105 -6.42 -2.14 -1.60
N PHE A 106 -6.21 -1.80 -0.34
CA PHE A 106 -6.93 -2.43 0.76
C PHE A 106 -8.37 -1.94 0.81
N SER A 107 -8.61 -0.64 0.58
CA SER A 107 -9.95 -0.08 0.43
C SER A 107 -10.68 -0.65 -0.78
N GLU A 108 -10.03 -0.75 -1.94
CA GLU A 108 -10.59 -1.28 -3.18
C GLU A 108 -11.02 -2.74 -3.00
N PHE A 109 -10.16 -3.60 -2.45
CA PHE A 109 -10.53 -4.99 -2.17
C PHE A 109 -11.67 -5.09 -1.16
N PHE A 110 -11.68 -4.26 -0.12
CA PHE A 110 -12.78 -4.23 0.85
C PHE A 110 -14.11 -3.84 0.19
N LEU A 111 -14.14 -2.73 -0.54
CA LEU A 111 -15.34 -2.23 -1.21
C LEU A 111 -15.84 -3.19 -2.29
N LEU A 112 -14.95 -3.74 -3.11
CA LEU A 112 -15.32 -4.71 -4.13
C LEU A 112 -15.83 -6.02 -3.55
N THR A 113 -15.32 -6.44 -2.39
CA THR A 113 -15.85 -7.60 -1.67
C THR A 113 -17.29 -7.35 -1.25
N LEU A 114 -17.59 -6.17 -0.69
CA LEU A 114 -18.96 -5.78 -0.34
C LEU A 114 -19.86 -5.71 -1.57
N TYR A 115 -19.41 -5.09 -2.66
CA TYR A 115 -20.18 -5.04 -3.90
C TYR A 115 -20.48 -6.44 -4.46
N LEU A 116 -19.47 -7.32 -4.53
CA LEU A 116 -19.66 -8.68 -5.04
C LEU A 116 -20.63 -9.50 -4.18
N GLN A 117 -20.53 -9.41 -2.85
CA GLN A 117 -21.32 -10.25 -1.94
C GLN A 117 -22.69 -9.65 -1.60
N ASP A 118 -22.76 -8.35 -1.32
CA ASP A 118 -23.99 -7.69 -0.87
C ASP A 118 -24.86 -7.21 -2.05
N VAL A 119 -24.26 -6.81 -3.18
CA VAL A 119 -24.99 -6.32 -4.36
C VAL A 119 -25.18 -7.42 -5.41
N LEU A 120 -24.09 -8.09 -5.82
CA LEU A 120 -24.18 -9.17 -6.83
C LEU A 120 -24.49 -10.54 -6.24
N HIS A 121 -24.62 -10.64 -4.92
CA HIS A 121 -24.97 -11.88 -4.20
C HIS A 121 -24.02 -13.05 -4.46
N TYR A 122 -22.74 -12.76 -4.73
CA TYR A 122 -21.72 -13.79 -4.86
C TYR A 122 -21.43 -14.42 -3.50
N SER A 123 -21.23 -15.73 -3.48
CA SER A 123 -20.63 -16.40 -2.33
C SER A 123 -19.18 -15.94 -2.10
N ALA A 124 -18.64 -16.18 -0.90
CA ALA A 124 -17.24 -15.90 -0.59
C ALA A 124 -16.27 -16.62 -1.57
N VAL A 125 -16.59 -17.85 -1.99
CA VAL A 125 -15.78 -18.60 -2.95
C VAL A 125 -15.83 -17.94 -4.33
N GLN A 126 -17.01 -17.55 -4.82
CA GLN A 126 -17.15 -16.85 -6.09
C GLN A 126 -16.41 -15.50 -6.09
N THR A 127 -16.46 -14.78 -4.97
CA THR A 127 -15.71 -13.52 -4.78
C THR A 127 -14.20 -13.75 -4.89
N GLY A 128 -13.68 -14.81 -4.24
CA GLY A 128 -12.27 -15.18 -4.36
C GLY A 128 -11.87 -15.56 -5.79
N VAL A 129 -12.72 -16.29 -6.51
CA VAL A 129 -12.50 -16.63 -7.92
C VAL A 129 -12.51 -15.36 -8.78
N ALA A 130 -13.43 -14.42 -8.55
CA ALA A 130 -13.50 -13.15 -9.28
C ALA A 130 -12.19 -12.35 -9.17
N PHE A 131 -11.58 -12.28 -7.98
CA PHE A 131 -10.28 -11.62 -7.76
C PHE A 131 -9.09 -12.34 -8.40
N THR A 132 -9.25 -13.58 -8.86
CA THR A 132 -8.19 -14.29 -9.56
C THR A 132 -7.78 -13.57 -10.85
N GLY A 133 -8.72 -12.94 -11.56
CA GLY A 133 -8.40 -12.12 -12.75
C GLY A 133 -7.44 -10.97 -12.44
N PHE A 134 -7.66 -10.28 -11.31
CA PHE A 134 -6.76 -9.24 -10.82
C PHE A 134 -5.40 -9.83 -10.46
N ALA A 135 -5.38 -10.90 -9.64
CA ALA A 135 -4.14 -11.53 -9.17
C ALA A 135 -3.26 -12.06 -10.31
N LEU A 136 -3.86 -12.76 -11.29
CA LEU A 136 -3.15 -13.24 -12.47
C LEU A 136 -2.55 -12.10 -13.28
N THR A 137 -3.28 -10.99 -13.43
CA THR A 137 -2.76 -9.84 -14.15
C THR A 137 -1.58 -9.20 -13.41
N VAL A 138 -1.65 -9.07 -12.08
CA VAL A 138 -0.50 -8.62 -11.27
C VAL A 138 0.72 -9.51 -11.49
N VAL A 139 0.55 -10.84 -11.45
CA VAL A 139 1.66 -11.79 -11.64
C VAL A 139 2.30 -11.61 -13.02
N VAL A 140 1.50 -11.59 -14.08
CA VAL A 140 2.01 -11.43 -15.46
C VAL A 140 2.70 -10.08 -15.62
N VAL A 141 2.04 -9.00 -15.21
CA VAL A 141 2.55 -7.64 -15.44
C VAL A 141 3.73 -7.31 -14.54
N SER A 142 3.84 -7.87 -13.33
CA SER A 142 5.03 -7.65 -12.47
C SER A 142 6.31 -8.20 -13.09
N ASN A 143 6.24 -9.29 -13.85
CA ASN A 143 7.38 -9.81 -14.60
C ASN A 143 7.80 -8.83 -15.72
N VAL A 144 6.82 -8.27 -16.43
CA VAL A 144 7.05 -7.26 -17.47
C VAL A 144 7.59 -5.96 -16.87
N ALA A 145 7.09 -5.55 -15.70
CA ALA A 145 7.47 -4.33 -15.00
C ALA A 145 8.99 -4.28 -14.72
N GLN A 146 9.61 -5.40 -14.35
CA GLN A 146 11.06 -5.45 -14.15
C GLN A 146 11.84 -5.07 -15.43
N ALA A 147 11.43 -5.61 -16.58
CA ALA A 147 12.05 -5.29 -17.86
C ALA A 147 11.77 -3.84 -18.29
N VAL A 148 10.56 -3.35 -18.04
CA VAL A 148 10.16 -1.96 -18.37
C VAL A 148 10.93 -0.97 -17.51
N VAL A 149 11.09 -1.20 -16.21
CA VAL A 149 11.93 -0.37 -15.32
C VAL A 149 13.36 -0.29 -15.86
N GLY A 150 13.92 -1.38 -16.37
CA GLY A 150 15.25 -1.38 -16.99
C GLY A 150 15.37 -0.51 -18.25
N ARG A 151 14.27 -0.29 -18.99
CA ARG A 151 14.25 0.47 -20.25
C ARG A 151 13.82 1.92 -20.11
N VAL A 152 12.73 2.18 -19.40
CA VAL A 152 12.12 3.53 -19.27
C VAL A 152 12.34 4.16 -17.90
N GLY A 153 12.94 3.42 -16.96
CA GLY A 153 13.27 3.90 -15.62
C GLY A 153 12.14 3.75 -14.60
N ILE A 154 12.52 3.82 -13.32
CA ILE A 154 11.64 3.65 -12.16
C ILE A 154 10.50 4.67 -12.17
N ARG A 155 10.84 5.95 -12.36
CA ARG A 155 9.89 7.08 -12.28
C ARG A 155 8.73 6.95 -13.25
N ALA A 156 9.03 6.74 -14.52
CA ALA A 156 8.03 6.65 -15.57
C ALA A 156 7.14 5.40 -15.40
N THR A 157 7.77 4.27 -15.07
CA THR A 157 7.03 3.01 -14.86
C THR A 157 6.05 3.12 -13.68
N LEU A 158 6.52 3.66 -12.54
CA LEU A 158 5.69 3.84 -11.35
C LEU A 158 4.53 4.81 -11.61
N ALA A 159 4.80 5.98 -12.21
CA ALA A 159 3.75 6.95 -12.50
C ALA A 159 2.70 6.38 -13.47
N ALA A 160 3.13 5.67 -14.52
CA ALA A 160 2.22 5.02 -15.47
C ALA A 160 1.37 3.93 -14.79
N GLY A 161 1.97 3.13 -13.90
CA GLY A 161 1.25 2.14 -13.11
C GLY A 161 0.18 2.76 -12.23
N LEU A 162 0.50 3.84 -11.53
CA LEU A 162 -0.44 4.54 -10.64
C LEU A 162 -1.57 5.21 -11.41
N PHE A 163 -1.29 5.80 -12.58
CA PHE A 163 -2.34 6.32 -13.46
C PHE A 163 -3.23 5.22 -14.04
N ALA A 164 -2.67 4.06 -14.39
CA ALA A 164 -3.45 2.91 -14.83
C ALA A 164 -4.35 2.38 -13.71
N SER A 165 -3.83 2.28 -12.47
CA SER A 165 -4.65 1.97 -11.30
C SER A 165 -5.73 3.03 -11.06
N ALA A 166 -5.43 4.31 -11.25
CA ALA A 166 -6.41 5.39 -11.08
C ALA A 166 -7.54 5.26 -12.11
N ALA A 167 -7.19 4.96 -13.37
CA ALA A 167 -8.17 4.69 -14.41
C ALA A 167 -9.01 3.45 -14.10
N SER A 168 -8.42 2.39 -13.54
CA SER A 168 -9.16 1.21 -13.07
C SER A 168 -10.19 1.57 -12.01
N VAL A 169 -9.78 2.25 -10.94
CA VAL A 169 -10.69 2.66 -9.86
C VAL A 169 -11.77 3.62 -10.39
N ALA A 170 -11.41 4.51 -11.32
CA ALA A 170 -12.37 5.39 -11.98
C ALA A 170 -13.41 4.62 -12.82
N LEU A 171 -13.04 3.52 -13.48
CA LEU A 171 -14.01 2.66 -14.17
C LEU A 171 -14.98 2.01 -13.18
N LEU A 172 -14.48 1.59 -12.01
CA LEU A 172 -15.30 0.97 -10.96
C LEU A 172 -16.33 1.94 -10.34
N THR A 173 -16.16 3.26 -10.49
CA THR A 173 -17.18 4.25 -10.06
C THR A 173 -18.50 4.12 -10.81
N ARG A 174 -18.52 3.40 -11.94
CA ARG A 174 -19.69 3.24 -12.81
C ARG A 174 -20.34 1.87 -12.70
N LEU A 175 -19.98 1.08 -11.69
CA LEU A 175 -20.51 -0.26 -11.51
C LEU A 175 -22.04 -0.22 -11.33
N PRO A 176 -22.81 -0.93 -12.19
CA PRO A 176 -24.25 -0.94 -12.08
C PRO A 176 -24.71 -1.89 -10.96
N VAL A 177 -25.95 -1.71 -10.49
CA VAL A 177 -26.55 -2.60 -9.48
C VAL A 177 -26.71 -4.03 -10.02
N ASP A 178 -27.05 -4.17 -11.31
CA ASP A 178 -27.19 -5.46 -12.01
C ASP A 178 -25.92 -5.82 -12.81
N GLY A 179 -24.75 -5.67 -12.20
CA GLY A 179 -23.45 -5.83 -12.86
C GLY A 179 -23.12 -7.24 -13.31
N HIS A 180 -22.48 -7.33 -14.47
CA HIS A 180 -21.91 -8.54 -15.01
C HIS A 180 -20.39 -8.55 -14.86
N TYR A 181 -19.85 -9.60 -14.23
CA TYR A 181 -18.42 -9.72 -13.97
C TYR A 181 -17.54 -9.45 -15.20
N PHE A 182 -17.86 -10.05 -16.35
CA PHE A 182 -16.98 -9.98 -17.52
C PHE A 182 -16.96 -8.60 -18.19
N TRP A 183 -18.07 -7.86 -18.12
CA TRP A 183 -18.19 -6.59 -18.82
C TRP A 183 -17.90 -5.39 -17.92
N ASP A 184 -18.32 -5.48 -16.66
CA ASP A 184 -18.25 -4.35 -15.73
C ASP A 184 -17.02 -4.43 -14.81
N LEU A 185 -16.58 -5.63 -14.40
CA LEU A 185 -15.49 -5.79 -13.43
C LEU A 185 -14.18 -6.22 -14.08
N PHE A 186 -14.22 -7.20 -14.99
CA PHE A 186 -13.02 -7.81 -15.55
C PHE A 186 -12.09 -6.81 -16.25
N PRO A 187 -12.57 -5.83 -17.05
CA PRO A 187 -11.69 -4.82 -17.65
C PRO A 187 -10.98 -3.97 -16.60
N ALA A 188 -11.69 -3.57 -15.53
CA ALA A 188 -11.10 -2.87 -14.40
C ALA A 188 -10.10 -3.76 -13.66
N PHE A 189 -10.40 -5.04 -13.43
CA PHE A 189 -9.48 -5.95 -12.74
C PHE A 189 -8.18 -6.17 -13.51
N VAL A 190 -8.25 -6.29 -14.84
CA VAL A 190 -7.08 -6.38 -15.70
C VAL A 190 -6.29 -5.07 -15.66
N LEU A 191 -6.96 -3.93 -15.83
CA LEU A 191 -6.28 -2.62 -15.81
C LEU A 191 -5.65 -2.32 -14.43
N GLY A 192 -6.39 -2.57 -13.35
CA GLY A 192 -5.97 -2.40 -11.97
C GLY A 192 -4.83 -3.33 -11.60
N GLY A 193 -4.92 -4.62 -11.98
CA GLY A 193 -3.85 -5.58 -11.79
C GLY A 193 -2.58 -5.20 -12.56
N ALA A 194 -2.73 -4.68 -13.79
CA ALA A 194 -1.60 -4.18 -14.58
C ALA A 194 -0.98 -2.93 -13.94
N GLY A 195 -1.80 -1.95 -13.56
CA GLY A 195 -1.35 -0.74 -12.86
C GLY A 195 -0.65 -1.08 -11.55
N MET A 196 -1.17 -2.06 -10.82
CA MET A 196 -0.59 -2.53 -9.57
C MET A 196 0.76 -3.23 -9.77
N GLY A 197 0.89 -4.09 -10.78
CA GLY A 197 2.18 -4.69 -11.15
C GLY A 197 3.23 -3.66 -11.55
N PHE A 198 2.83 -2.66 -12.35
CA PHE A 198 3.68 -1.52 -12.71
C PHE A 198 3.91 -0.50 -11.59
N SER A 199 3.21 -0.62 -10.46
CA SER A 199 3.43 0.23 -9.29
C SER A 199 4.30 -0.46 -8.25
N PHE A 200 3.98 -1.71 -7.88
CA PHE A 200 4.66 -2.45 -6.81
C PHE A 200 6.14 -2.66 -7.07
N VAL A 201 6.49 -3.13 -8.28
CA VAL A 201 7.88 -3.42 -8.61
C VAL A 201 8.76 -2.16 -8.54
N PRO A 202 8.46 -1.07 -9.28
CA PRO A 202 9.31 0.11 -9.23
C PRO A 202 9.27 0.83 -7.89
N VAL A 203 8.17 0.83 -7.12
CA VAL A 203 8.17 1.49 -5.81
C VAL A 203 9.08 0.75 -4.81
N THR A 204 9.13 -0.59 -4.87
CA THR A 204 10.07 -1.39 -4.06
C THR A 204 11.53 -1.14 -4.48
N ILE A 205 11.80 -1.03 -5.77
CA ILE A 205 13.14 -0.66 -6.27
C ILE A 205 13.50 0.76 -5.78
N ALA A 206 12.56 1.71 -5.90
CA ALA A 206 12.75 3.09 -5.45
C ALA A 206 13.03 3.19 -3.95
N SER A 207 12.35 2.40 -3.11
CA SER A 207 12.53 2.42 -1.66
C SER A 207 13.90 1.92 -1.21
N LEU A 208 14.58 1.14 -2.04
CA LEU A 208 15.92 0.60 -1.77
C LEU A 208 17.04 1.35 -2.52
N THR A 209 16.68 2.26 -3.43
CA THR A 209 17.65 2.99 -4.25
C THR A 209 18.47 3.96 -3.40
N GLY A 210 19.80 3.79 -3.39
CA GLY A 210 20.72 4.64 -2.64
C GLY A 210 20.73 4.38 -1.13
N VAL A 211 20.14 3.26 -0.68
CA VAL A 211 20.19 2.81 0.73
C VAL A 211 21.48 2.04 0.97
N GLU A 212 22.18 2.37 2.06
CA GLU A 212 23.37 1.61 2.49
C GLU A 212 22.98 0.16 2.82
N ARG A 213 23.87 -0.81 2.56
CA ARG A 213 23.58 -2.23 2.81
C ARG A 213 23.14 -2.51 4.26
N ALA A 214 23.69 -1.77 5.22
CA ALA A 214 23.33 -1.88 6.64
C ALA A 214 21.88 -1.47 6.93
N ASP A 215 21.32 -0.54 6.15
CA ASP A 215 19.97 0.00 6.34
C ASP A 215 18.92 -0.68 5.44
N ALA A 216 19.32 -1.62 4.57
CA ALA A 216 18.41 -2.26 3.61
C ALA A 216 17.22 -2.96 4.29
N GLY A 217 17.46 -3.60 5.43
CA GLY A 217 16.41 -4.22 6.24
C GLY A 217 15.42 -3.19 6.80
N VAL A 218 15.93 -2.04 7.28
CA VAL A 218 15.10 -0.94 7.79
C VAL A 218 14.28 -0.30 6.65
N ALA A 219 14.89 -0.05 5.50
CA ALA A 219 14.19 0.51 4.34
C ALA A 219 13.09 -0.42 3.80
N SER A 220 13.37 -1.72 3.72
CA SER A 220 12.37 -2.73 3.34
C SER A 220 11.26 -2.87 4.38
N GLY A 221 11.60 -2.78 5.67
CA GLY A 221 10.62 -2.77 6.75
C GLY A 221 9.72 -1.54 6.68
N LEU A 222 10.31 -0.37 6.46
CA LEU A 222 9.61 0.90 6.36
C LEU A 222 8.60 0.89 5.21
N VAL A 223 8.98 0.45 4.00
CA VAL A 223 8.06 0.43 2.85
C VAL A 223 6.89 -0.53 3.08
N ASN A 224 7.13 -1.68 3.73
CA ASN A 224 6.05 -2.60 4.10
C ASN A 224 5.14 -2.01 5.19
N THR A 225 5.70 -1.33 6.20
CA THR A 225 4.93 -0.62 7.22
C THR A 225 4.09 0.50 6.61
N SER A 226 4.67 1.30 5.72
CA SER A 226 3.94 2.32 4.96
C SER A 226 2.76 1.72 4.21
N ARG A 227 2.94 0.58 3.54
CA ARG A 227 1.84 -0.14 2.88
C ARG A 227 0.73 -0.55 3.86
N GLN A 228 1.09 -1.23 4.94
CA GLN A 228 0.11 -1.78 5.89
C GLN A 228 -0.67 -0.69 6.63
N ILE A 229 0.04 0.33 7.12
CA ILE A 229 -0.55 1.46 7.83
C ILE A 229 -1.36 2.32 6.86
N GLY A 230 -0.82 2.60 5.67
CA GLY A 230 -1.55 3.26 4.60
C GLY A 230 -2.85 2.53 4.28
N GLY A 231 -2.80 1.21 4.14
CA GLY A 231 -3.98 0.36 3.93
C GLY A 231 -5.04 0.48 5.02
N ALA A 232 -4.63 0.38 6.28
CA ALA A 232 -5.56 0.50 7.41
C ALA A 232 -6.20 1.89 7.50
N ILE A 233 -5.41 2.96 7.34
CA ILE A 233 -5.91 4.35 7.31
C ILE A 233 -6.84 4.55 6.11
N GLY A 234 -6.46 4.01 4.95
CA GLY A 234 -7.23 4.09 3.71
C GLY A 234 -8.61 3.49 3.87
N ILE A 235 -8.71 2.27 4.39
CA ILE A 235 -10.00 1.60 4.63
C ILE A 235 -10.84 2.45 5.57
N ALA A 236 -10.29 2.87 6.70
CA ALA A 236 -11.06 3.59 7.70
C ALA A 236 -11.55 4.96 7.18
N ALA A 237 -10.69 5.72 6.50
CA ALA A 237 -11.05 7.02 5.92
C ALA A 237 -12.08 6.85 4.78
N THR A 238 -11.87 5.88 3.89
CA THR A 238 -12.78 5.66 2.74
C THR A 238 -14.15 5.21 3.22
N SER A 239 -14.21 4.28 4.19
CA SER A 239 -15.46 3.82 4.79
C SER A 239 -16.21 4.95 5.51
N ALA A 240 -15.50 5.81 6.23
CA ALA A 240 -16.10 6.96 6.89
C ALA A 240 -16.63 8.00 5.91
N ILE A 241 -15.90 8.28 4.83
CA ILE A 241 -16.34 9.17 3.75
C ILE A 241 -17.57 8.60 3.06
N ALA A 242 -17.57 7.30 2.74
CA ALA A 242 -18.71 6.62 2.13
C ALA A 242 -19.95 6.70 3.04
N ALA A 243 -19.82 6.33 4.32
CA ALA A 243 -20.91 6.38 5.29
C ALA A 243 -21.44 7.81 5.51
N GLY A 244 -20.54 8.79 5.64
CA GLY A 244 -20.93 10.20 5.77
C GLY A 244 -21.63 10.73 4.52
N SER A 245 -21.17 10.33 3.33
CA SER A 245 -21.80 10.69 2.05
C SER A 245 -23.19 10.08 1.92
N THR A 246 -23.37 8.80 2.26
CA THR A 246 -24.69 8.14 2.33
C THR A 246 -25.63 8.88 3.28
N GLY A 247 -25.15 9.23 4.48
CA GLY A 247 -25.95 9.96 5.47
C GLY A 247 -26.40 11.34 5.00
N ASN A 248 -25.50 12.12 4.40
CA ASN A 248 -25.82 13.44 3.83
C ASN A 248 -26.81 13.34 2.66
N TYR A 249 -26.68 12.30 1.83
CA TYR A 249 -27.60 12.03 0.73
C TYR A 249 -29.01 11.72 1.24
N LEU A 250 -29.13 10.87 2.26
CA LEU A 250 -30.43 10.57 2.90
C LEU A 250 -31.05 11.80 3.56
N HIS A 251 -30.24 12.64 4.22
CA HIS A 251 -30.74 13.86 4.86
C HIS A 251 -31.30 14.87 3.84
N SER A 252 -30.70 14.95 2.65
CA SER A 252 -31.20 15.77 1.54
C SER A 252 -32.37 15.14 0.79
N HIS A 253 -32.60 13.82 0.94
CA HIS A 253 -33.65 13.05 0.28
C HIS A 253 -34.48 12.26 1.30
N THR A 254 -35.23 12.97 2.15
CA THR A 254 -35.96 12.41 3.30
C THR A 254 -37.04 11.37 2.94
N ALA A 255 -37.44 11.27 1.67
CA ALA A 255 -38.35 10.24 1.18
C ALA A 255 -37.69 8.86 1.00
N LEU A 256 -36.36 8.77 1.05
CA LEU A 256 -35.62 7.52 0.88
C LEU A 256 -35.38 6.84 2.23
N ALA A 257 -35.58 5.52 2.29
CA ALA A 257 -35.19 4.71 3.43
C ALA A 257 -33.65 4.65 3.55
N ALA A 258 -33.14 4.48 4.77
CA ALA A 258 -31.70 4.35 5.01
C ALA A 258 -31.06 3.15 4.30
N SER A 259 -31.86 2.13 3.95
CA SER A 259 -31.46 0.97 3.15
C SER A 259 -31.62 1.17 1.64
N SER A 260 -31.87 2.40 1.16
CA SER A 260 -31.99 2.68 -0.26
C SER A 260 -30.67 2.38 -0.97
N GLY A 261 -30.72 1.49 -1.97
CA GLY A 261 -29.55 1.15 -2.79
C GLY A 261 -28.91 2.37 -3.45
N VAL A 262 -29.70 3.41 -3.76
CA VAL A 262 -29.21 4.66 -4.38
C VAL A 262 -28.34 5.48 -3.40
N ALA A 263 -28.71 5.54 -2.12
CA ALA A 263 -27.92 6.27 -1.11
C ALA A 263 -26.61 5.54 -0.77
N LEU A 264 -26.63 4.21 -0.78
CA LEU A 264 -25.44 3.38 -0.61
C LEU A 264 -24.50 3.50 -1.82
N ASP A 265 -25.05 3.44 -3.04
CA ASP A 265 -24.31 3.64 -4.29
C ASP A 265 -23.60 5.01 -4.31
N HIS A 266 -24.30 6.09 -3.95
CA HIS A 266 -23.69 7.42 -3.84
C HIS A 266 -22.50 7.46 -2.87
N GLY A 267 -22.63 6.79 -1.71
CA GLY A 267 -21.55 6.64 -0.74
C GLY A 267 -20.34 5.88 -1.31
N PHE A 268 -20.59 4.75 -1.97
CA PHE A 268 -19.55 3.95 -2.63
C PHE A 268 -18.82 4.72 -3.73
N GLN A 269 -19.57 5.40 -4.61
CA GLN A 269 -18.99 6.24 -5.66
C GLN A 269 -18.10 7.34 -5.07
N THR A 270 -18.56 8.01 -4.00
CA THR A 270 -17.77 9.02 -3.30
C THR A 270 -16.44 8.44 -2.79
N GLY A 271 -16.47 7.25 -2.19
CA GLY A 271 -15.27 6.55 -1.74
C GLY A 271 -14.31 6.25 -2.89
N LEU A 272 -14.82 5.73 -4.01
CA LEU A 272 -14.02 5.40 -5.19
C LEU A 272 -13.41 6.65 -5.86
N TYR A 273 -14.11 7.79 -5.87
CA TYR A 273 -13.53 9.06 -6.32
C TYR A 273 -12.36 9.51 -5.46
N VAL A 274 -12.46 9.35 -4.13
CA VAL A 274 -11.35 9.66 -3.21
C VAL A 274 -10.16 8.75 -3.48
N LEU A 275 -10.37 7.45 -3.67
CA LEU A 275 -9.30 6.51 -4.02
C LEU A 275 -8.64 6.85 -5.35
N THR A 276 -9.44 7.25 -6.36
CA THR A 276 -8.93 7.73 -7.65
C THR A 276 -8.03 8.95 -7.46
N GLY A 277 -8.49 9.94 -6.68
CA GLY A 277 -7.73 11.14 -6.35
C GLY A 277 -6.41 10.82 -5.62
N LEU A 278 -6.44 9.87 -4.69
CA LEU A 278 -5.24 9.40 -3.99
C LEU A 278 -4.23 8.78 -4.95
N LEU A 279 -4.67 7.93 -5.89
CA LEU A 279 -3.77 7.35 -6.90
C LEU A 279 -3.20 8.40 -7.84
N VAL A 280 -3.98 9.40 -8.26
CA VAL A 280 -3.47 10.54 -9.04
C VAL A 280 -2.44 11.32 -8.24
N ALA A 281 -2.69 11.60 -6.96
CA ALA A 281 -1.71 12.26 -6.10
C ALA A 281 -0.42 11.42 -5.95
N GLY A 282 -0.55 10.10 -5.78
CA GLY A 282 0.58 9.17 -5.78
C GLY A 282 1.35 9.19 -7.09
N ALA A 283 0.66 9.22 -8.24
CA ALA A 283 1.28 9.30 -9.56
C ALA A 283 2.06 10.61 -9.74
N LEU A 284 1.52 11.73 -9.26
CA LEU A 284 2.20 13.03 -9.27
C LEU A 284 3.41 13.06 -8.33
N ILE A 285 3.30 12.51 -7.13
CA ILE A 285 4.42 12.33 -6.20
C ILE A 285 5.52 11.50 -6.86
N ALA A 286 5.17 10.38 -7.48
CA ALA A 286 6.11 9.54 -8.20
C ALA A 286 6.77 10.31 -9.36
N ALA A 287 5.98 10.95 -10.21
CA ALA A 287 6.48 11.68 -11.39
C ALA A 287 7.41 12.86 -11.05
N THR A 288 7.20 13.50 -9.89
CA THR A 288 7.93 14.73 -9.50
C THR A 288 9.07 14.49 -8.52
N LEU A 289 8.94 13.52 -7.60
CA LEU A 289 9.87 13.33 -6.48
C LEU A 289 10.73 12.07 -6.59
N VAL A 290 10.31 11.05 -7.35
CA VAL A 290 11.15 9.87 -7.61
C VAL A 290 12.17 10.22 -8.68
N ARG A 291 13.46 10.05 -8.36
CA ARG A 291 14.54 10.32 -9.31
C ARG A 291 14.53 9.29 -10.45
N SER A 292 14.67 9.75 -11.69
CA SER A 292 14.97 8.88 -12.84
C SER A 292 16.39 8.35 -12.71
N ALA A 293 16.57 7.21 -12.04
CA ALA A 293 17.83 6.47 -12.13
C ALA A 293 17.69 5.39 -13.22
N PRO A 294 18.66 5.23 -14.13
CA PRO A 294 18.82 3.99 -14.88
C PRO A 294 18.98 2.83 -13.88
N ALA A 295 18.43 1.66 -14.19
CA ALA A 295 18.61 0.47 -13.37
C ALA A 295 20.10 0.25 -13.06
N PRO A 296 20.45 -0.27 -11.86
CA PRO A 296 21.85 -0.52 -11.51
C PRO A 296 22.50 -1.35 -12.62
N ALA A 297 23.68 -0.90 -13.06
CA ALA A 297 24.48 -1.61 -14.04
C ALA A 297 24.57 -3.08 -13.63
N LYS A 298 24.25 -3.96 -14.57
CA LYS A 298 24.39 -5.42 -14.50
C LYS A 298 25.66 -5.71 -13.70
N THR A 299 25.51 -6.25 -12.49
CA THR A 299 26.63 -6.64 -11.64
C THR A 299 27.60 -7.41 -12.53
N GLU A 300 28.85 -6.92 -12.63
CA GLU A 300 29.93 -7.67 -13.24
C GLU A 300 29.81 -9.11 -12.78
N ARG A 301 29.80 -10.04 -13.75
CA ARG A 301 30.04 -11.44 -13.44
C ARG A 301 31.30 -11.42 -12.60
N VAL A 302 31.19 -11.83 -11.34
CA VAL A 302 32.37 -12.22 -10.58
C VAL A 302 32.94 -13.37 -11.41
N ASP A 303 33.98 -13.07 -12.17
CA ASP A 303 34.72 -14.08 -12.90
C ASP A 303 35.10 -15.13 -11.87
N ALA A 304 34.57 -16.33 -12.08
CA ALA A 304 34.93 -17.47 -11.27
C ALA A 304 36.45 -17.61 -11.39
N VAL A 305 37.15 -17.42 -10.27
CA VAL A 305 38.57 -17.77 -10.18
C VAL A 305 38.69 -19.24 -10.58
N PRO A 306 39.43 -19.59 -11.64
CA PRO A 306 39.60 -20.98 -12.04
C PRO A 306 40.27 -21.74 -10.89
N LEU A 307 39.62 -22.81 -10.43
CA LEU A 307 40.21 -23.77 -9.50
C LEU A 307 41.16 -24.70 -10.27
N GLU A 308 42.25 -24.16 -10.80
CA GLU A 308 43.37 -24.93 -11.34
C GLU A 308 44.66 -24.34 -10.78
N GLU A 309 45.05 -24.80 -9.58
CA GLU A 309 46.44 -25.02 -9.15
C GLU A 309 46.43 -25.49 -7.68
N ALA A 310 46.03 -26.75 -7.50
CA ALA A 310 46.39 -27.55 -6.33
C ALA A 310 46.38 -29.03 -6.76
N ALA A 311 47.38 -29.39 -7.54
CA ALA A 311 47.80 -30.77 -7.78
C ALA A 311 49.28 -30.86 -7.40
#